data_AF-A0A6P8KRR3-F1
#
_entry.id   AF-A0A6P8KRR3-F1
#
_cell.length_a   1.000
_cell.length_b   1.000
_cell.length_c   1.000
_cell.angle_alpha   90.00
_cell.angle_beta   90.00
_cell.angle_gamma   90.00
#
_symmetry.space_group_name_H-M   'P 1'
#
loop_
_entity.id
_entity.type
_entity.pdbx_description
1 polymer ?
#
loop_
_entity_poly.entity_id
_entity_poly.type
_entity_poly.pdbx_seq_one_letter_code
_entity_poly.pdbx_strand_id
1 'polypeptide(L)'
;MALSVEIERVMDQGNCLMPDINICQSDLANPTEPIVTKIMVHYLRSFGFRLEPPYKIGTELGHSSREARVFLIRVCRQVERIVQISFPNKTYTYMDIIKPAVKKTLATLSYLFNHLAYYKVFKKKVLGPVEEAIKLKDSLTAEVKAKSQQLEQCSQKTKDCEVAINKLKKDLQDTQAKLLPLKKSCSEHENTLELIEQQQSELDKRIGHWEQLVVEDSQVTELREKIKSASSHVESCKAELASKKQVTNEHRRMIENSQHIATALEKATAVLSQCKVDDYKESLKQLEAVEKQLPTWKVNYQKLLQDAEAKKQELVLCEQRYEERNQENDAENHKLQNELKQLQVDVEDRKKRLEDLNNHLIELDQRNLEQDQLYAILSEQIHEALGQNWQMNST
;
A
#
# COMPACT_ATOMS: atom_id res chain seq x y z
N MET A 1 8.13 -46.60 43.95
CA MET A 1 8.67 -46.22 42.62
C MET A 1 7.61 -45.60 41.72
N ALA A 2 6.44 -46.23 41.49
CA ALA A 2 5.40 -45.70 40.59
C ALA A 2 4.91 -44.27 40.89
N LEU A 3 4.71 -43.91 42.16
CA LEU A 3 4.27 -42.55 42.56
C LEU A 3 5.30 -41.47 42.21
N SER A 4 6.61 -41.76 42.35
CA SER A 4 7.67 -40.78 42.06
C SER A 4 7.75 -40.47 40.57
N VAL A 5 7.59 -41.49 39.72
CA VAL A 5 7.55 -41.34 38.26
C VAL A 5 6.33 -40.54 37.82
N GLU A 6 5.17 -40.75 38.47
CA GLU A 6 3.97 -39.98 38.19
C GLU A 6 4.10 -38.51 38.60
N ILE A 7 4.74 -38.22 39.73
CA ILE A 7 5.05 -36.86 40.19
C ILE A 7 5.96 -36.16 39.18
N GLU A 8 7.05 -36.79 38.75
CA GLU A 8 8.00 -36.25 37.80
C GLU A 8 7.33 -35.91 36.46
N ARG A 9 6.54 -36.84 35.92
CA ARG A 9 5.77 -36.62 34.68
C ARG A 9 4.82 -35.42 34.79
N VAL A 10 4.06 -35.30 35.88
CA VAL A 10 3.10 -34.19 36.07
C VAL A 10 3.84 -32.86 36.26
N MET A 11 4.96 -32.88 36.99
CA MET A 11 5.83 -31.73 37.20
C MET A 11 6.38 -31.21 35.86
N ASP A 12 7.00 -32.10 35.06
CA ASP A 12 7.58 -31.74 33.77
C ASP A 12 6.53 -31.19 32.81
N GLN A 13 5.35 -31.84 32.75
CA GLN A 13 4.25 -31.37 31.93
C GLN A 13 3.75 -29.99 32.39
N GLY A 14 3.61 -29.79 33.70
CA GLY A 14 3.19 -28.52 34.29
C GLY A 14 4.18 -27.39 33.99
N ASN A 15 5.47 -27.63 34.17
CA ASN A 15 6.53 -26.64 33.93
C ASN A 15 6.72 -26.35 32.44
N CYS A 16 6.54 -27.35 31.56
CA CYS A 16 6.55 -27.15 30.12
C CYS A 16 5.35 -26.30 29.65
N LEU A 17 4.16 -26.53 30.22
CA LEU A 17 2.95 -25.80 29.83
C LEU A 17 2.83 -24.44 30.51
N MET A 18 3.37 -24.27 31.71
CA MET A 18 3.22 -23.07 32.54
C MET A 18 4.55 -22.77 33.26
N PRO A 19 5.56 -22.23 32.54
CA PRO A 19 6.91 -22.07 33.06
C PRO A 19 6.99 -21.13 34.28
N ASP A 20 6.09 -20.16 34.39
CA ASP A 20 6.09 -19.16 35.47
C ASP A 20 5.74 -19.74 36.87
N ILE A 21 5.23 -20.97 36.95
CA ILE A 21 4.83 -21.58 38.22
C ILE A 21 6.02 -22.20 38.96
N ASN A 22 6.96 -22.78 38.21
CA ASN A 22 8.08 -23.59 38.69
C ASN A 22 7.67 -24.59 39.78
N ILE A 23 6.94 -25.64 39.38
CA ILE A 23 6.50 -26.73 40.26
C ILE A 23 7.70 -27.61 40.60
N CYS A 24 7.93 -27.84 41.89
CA CYS A 24 8.99 -28.73 42.37
C CYS A 24 8.43 -30.10 42.79
N GLN A 25 9.30 -31.11 42.88
CA GLN A 25 8.90 -32.46 43.32
C GLN A 25 8.26 -32.47 44.71
N SER A 26 8.77 -31.65 45.64
CA SER A 26 8.22 -31.51 47.01
C SER A 26 6.78 -31.00 47.02
N ASP A 27 6.43 -30.14 46.07
CA ASP A 27 5.11 -29.49 45.98
C ASP A 27 4.02 -30.51 45.62
N LEU A 28 4.37 -31.53 44.85
CA LEU A 28 3.44 -32.59 44.44
C LEU A 28 3.51 -33.82 45.36
N ALA A 29 4.66 -34.07 45.99
CA ALA A 29 4.80 -35.12 46.99
C ALA A 29 3.98 -34.83 48.26
N ASN A 30 3.88 -33.55 48.65
CA ASN A 30 3.08 -33.07 49.77
C ASN A 30 2.31 -31.80 49.36
N PRO A 31 1.19 -31.94 48.60
CA PRO A 31 0.47 -30.79 48.11
C PRO A 31 -0.10 -29.98 49.26
N THR A 32 0.00 -28.67 49.14
CA THR A 32 -0.59 -27.71 50.08
C THR A 32 -1.64 -26.87 49.35
N GLU A 33 -2.59 -26.32 50.10
CA GLU A 33 -3.62 -25.44 49.54
C GLU A 33 -3.02 -24.26 48.73
N PRO A 34 -1.98 -23.54 49.20
CA PRO A 34 -1.40 -22.44 48.42
C PRO A 34 -0.78 -22.90 47.10
N ILE A 35 -0.11 -24.05 47.08
CA ILE A 35 0.47 -24.63 45.87
C ILE A 35 -0.61 -25.04 44.88
N VAL A 36 -1.63 -25.79 45.31
CA VAL A 36 -2.71 -26.22 44.42
C VAL A 36 -3.48 -25.02 43.89
N THR A 37 -3.74 -24.02 44.74
CA THR A 37 -4.38 -22.76 44.32
C THR A 37 -3.55 -22.03 43.26
N LYS A 38 -2.22 -21.90 43.48
CA LYS A 38 -1.29 -21.31 42.50
C LYS A 38 -1.41 -22.03 41.16
N ILE A 39 -1.32 -23.37 41.16
CA ILE A 39 -1.41 -24.16 39.94
C ILE A 39 -2.73 -23.95 39.22
N MET A 40 -3.87 -24.00 39.93
CA MET A 40 -5.19 -23.83 39.32
C MET A 40 -5.42 -22.41 38.76
N VAL A 41 -4.93 -21.38 39.44
CA VAL A 41 -5.03 -19.99 38.96
C VAL A 41 -4.25 -19.80 37.66
N HIS A 42 -3.01 -20.26 37.61
CA HIS A 42 -2.19 -20.17 36.40
C HIS A 42 -2.74 -21.04 35.25
N TYR A 43 -3.27 -22.21 35.58
CA TYR A 43 -3.97 -23.06 34.62
C TYR A 43 -5.12 -22.30 33.95
N LEU A 44 -6.00 -21.68 34.73
CA LEU A 44 -7.11 -20.90 34.20
C LEU A 44 -6.66 -19.64 33.44
N ARG A 45 -5.62 -18.95 33.91
CA ARG A 45 -5.03 -17.81 33.18
C ARG A 45 -4.55 -18.21 31.78
N SER A 46 -4.11 -19.44 31.58
CA SER A 46 -3.71 -19.96 30.25
C SER A 46 -4.85 -20.01 29.23
N PHE A 47 -6.12 -20.01 29.68
CA PHE A 47 -7.31 -19.91 28.84
C PHE A 47 -7.82 -18.46 28.70
N GLY A 48 -7.13 -17.47 29.27
CA GLY A 48 -7.50 -16.05 29.21
C GLY A 48 -8.41 -15.57 30.35
N PHE A 49 -8.67 -16.38 31.37
CA PHE A 49 -9.43 -15.94 32.55
C PHE A 49 -8.62 -14.91 33.35
N ARG A 50 -9.20 -13.74 33.60
CA ARG A 50 -8.61 -12.69 34.47
C ARG A 50 -8.92 -13.00 35.93
N LEU A 51 -8.06 -13.80 36.56
CA LEU A 51 -8.17 -14.18 37.96
C LEU A 51 -7.15 -13.43 38.78
N GLU A 52 -7.62 -12.56 39.68
CA GLU A 52 -6.83 -11.88 40.69
C GLU A 52 -7.24 -12.38 42.08
N PRO A 53 -6.39 -13.17 42.75
CA PRO A 53 -6.64 -13.59 44.13
C PRO A 53 -6.63 -12.38 45.08
N PRO A 54 -7.56 -12.30 46.06
CA PRO A 54 -7.63 -11.20 47.01
C PRO A 54 -6.56 -11.26 48.11
N TYR A 55 -5.57 -12.14 47.98
CA TYR A 55 -4.50 -12.40 48.95
C TYR A 55 -3.21 -12.81 48.24
N LYS A 56 -2.07 -12.72 48.94
CA LYS A 56 -0.78 -13.18 48.39
C LYS A 56 -0.75 -14.70 48.33
N ILE A 57 -0.83 -15.26 47.12
CA ILE A 57 -0.71 -16.70 46.89
C ILE A 57 0.67 -17.17 47.40
N GLY A 58 0.69 -18.17 48.27
CA GLY A 58 1.93 -18.80 48.76
C GLY A 58 2.34 -18.40 50.18
N THR A 59 1.68 -17.41 50.80
CA THR A 59 2.02 -16.95 52.17
C THR A 59 0.86 -17.11 53.16
N GLU A 60 -0.39 -17.03 52.69
CA GLU A 60 -1.60 -17.10 53.53
C GLU A 60 -2.49 -18.28 53.13
N LEU A 61 -3.17 -18.89 54.11
CA LEU A 61 -4.24 -19.86 53.85
C LEU A 61 -5.45 -19.11 53.29
N GLY A 62 -5.94 -19.49 52.11
CA GLY A 62 -7.10 -18.92 51.44
C GLY A 62 -8.44 -19.24 52.15
N HIS A 63 -8.41 -19.93 53.29
CA HIS A 63 -9.57 -20.10 54.18
C HIS A 63 -9.65 -19.11 55.32
N SER A 64 -8.64 -18.26 55.48
CA SER A 64 -8.55 -17.28 56.57
C SER A 64 -9.65 -16.22 56.50
N SER A 65 -10.10 -15.84 55.29
CA SER A 65 -11.11 -14.79 55.08
C SER A 65 -12.32 -15.28 54.27
N ARG A 66 -13.46 -14.58 54.39
CA ARG A 66 -14.66 -14.86 53.59
C ARG A 66 -14.39 -14.68 52.09
N GLU A 67 -13.68 -13.63 51.72
CA GLU A 67 -13.37 -13.30 50.32
C GLU A 67 -12.46 -14.34 49.68
N ALA A 68 -11.46 -14.81 50.41
CA ALA A 68 -10.57 -15.86 49.96
C ALA A 68 -11.31 -17.20 49.73
N ARG A 69 -12.23 -17.57 50.62
CA ARG A 69 -13.11 -18.74 50.44
C ARG A 69 -13.99 -18.63 49.20
N VAL A 70 -14.61 -17.47 48.98
CA VAL A 70 -15.44 -17.23 47.78
C VAL A 70 -14.61 -17.33 46.51
N PHE A 71 -13.39 -16.78 46.51
CA PHE A 71 -12.45 -16.91 45.39
C PHE A 71 -12.12 -18.38 45.10
N LEU A 72 -11.76 -19.15 46.12
CA LEU A 72 -11.45 -20.58 45.95
C LEU A 72 -12.64 -21.39 45.47
N ILE A 73 -13.86 -21.09 45.91
CA ILE A 73 -15.08 -21.71 45.38
C ILE A 73 -15.24 -21.41 43.88
N ARG A 74 -14.96 -20.18 43.43
CA ARG A 74 -15.02 -19.82 42.01
C ARG A 74 -13.98 -20.56 41.19
N VAL A 75 -12.72 -20.62 41.67
CA VAL A 75 -11.64 -21.38 41.03
C VAL A 75 -12.03 -22.85 40.94
N CYS A 76 -12.49 -23.45 42.04
CA CYS A 76 -12.93 -24.83 42.10
C CYS A 76 -14.02 -25.13 41.06
N ARG A 77 -15.08 -24.31 41.02
CA ARG A 77 -16.19 -24.49 40.06
C ARG A 77 -15.73 -24.40 38.62
N GLN A 78 -14.78 -23.50 38.33
CA GLN A 78 -14.26 -23.36 36.97
C GLN A 78 -13.40 -24.55 36.57
N VAL A 79 -12.54 -25.04 37.47
CA VAL A 79 -11.75 -26.25 37.27
C VAL A 79 -12.65 -27.48 37.12
N GLU A 80 -13.65 -27.62 37.98
CA GLU A 80 -14.63 -28.72 37.94
C GLU A 80 -15.35 -28.80 36.60
N ARG A 81 -15.84 -27.66 36.08
CA ARG A 81 -16.45 -27.60 34.75
C ARG A 81 -15.51 -28.11 33.67
N ILE A 82 -14.22 -27.74 33.72
CA ILE A 82 -13.23 -28.19 32.74
C ILE A 82 -12.95 -29.68 32.88
N VAL A 83 -12.83 -30.20 34.11
CA VAL A 83 -12.67 -31.64 34.36
C VAL A 83 -13.86 -32.41 33.79
N GLN A 84 -15.09 -31.91 33.98
CA GLN A 84 -16.32 -32.55 33.51
C GLN A 84 -16.45 -32.58 31.98
N ILE A 85 -15.80 -31.67 31.25
CA ILE A 85 -15.78 -31.71 29.77
C ILE A 85 -15.13 -33.02 29.29
N SER A 86 -14.01 -33.41 29.90
CA SER A 86 -13.27 -34.63 29.50
C SER A 86 -13.68 -35.87 30.31
N PHE A 87 -14.18 -35.67 31.54
CA PHE A 87 -14.54 -36.75 32.45
C PHE A 87 -15.81 -36.41 33.26
N PRO A 88 -17.01 -36.59 32.67
CA PRO A 88 -18.28 -36.20 33.30
C PRO A 88 -18.53 -36.81 34.68
N ASN A 89 -17.97 -38.01 34.91
CA ASN A 89 -18.15 -38.77 36.16
C ASN A 89 -17.15 -38.41 37.26
N LYS A 90 -16.19 -37.49 36.99
CA LYS A 90 -15.19 -37.07 37.99
C LYS A 90 -15.63 -35.78 38.67
N THR A 91 -15.56 -35.78 39.99
CA THR A 91 -15.87 -34.61 40.82
C THR A 91 -14.58 -33.95 41.32
N TYR A 92 -14.52 -32.64 41.15
CA TYR A 92 -13.49 -31.80 41.74
C TYR A 92 -14.17 -30.78 42.64
N THR A 93 -13.96 -30.93 43.94
CA THR A 93 -14.69 -30.23 44.98
C THR A 93 -13.77 -29.27 45.71
N TYR A 94 -14.39 -28.33 46.44
CA TYR A 94 -13.66 -27.37 47.24
C TYR A 94 -12.65 -28.06 48.17
N MET A 95 -13.02 -29.20 48.76
CA MET A 95 -12.15 -29.97 49.66
C MET A 95 -10.83 -30.40 49.02
N ASP A 96 -10.82 -30.60 47.71
CA ASP A 96 -9.64 -31.03 46.95
C ASP A 96 -8.60 -29.92 46.79
N ILE A 97 -8.99 -28.67 47.05
CA ILE A 97 -8.08 -27.52 47.15
C ILE A 97 -7.59 -27.34 48.59
N ILE A 98 -8.51 -27.42 49.56
CA ILE A 98 -8.23 -27.05 50.96
C ILE A 98 -7.45 -28.11 51.74
N LYS A 99 -7.70 -29.38 51.38
CA LYS A 99 -7.07 -30.57 51.96
C LYS A 99 -6.67 -31.49 50.81
N PRO A 100 -5.67 -31.08 50.01
CA PRO A 100 -5.31 -31.80 48.81
C PRO A 100 -4.72 -33.18 49.17
N ALA A 101 -5.26 -34.22 48.55
CA ALA A 101 -4.74 -35.57 48.68
C ALA A 101 -3.82 -35.89 47.50
N VAL A 102 -2.58 -36.32 47.78
CA VAL A 102 -1.51 -36.57 46.78
C VAL A 102 -2.04 -37.27 45.52
N LYS A 103 -2.65 -38.45 45.67
CA LYS A 103 -3.16 -39.24 44.52
C LYS A 103 -4.23 -38.50 43.70
N LYS A 104 -5.17 -37.82 44.37
CA LYS A 104 -6.26 -37.12 43.69
C LYS A 104 -5.77 -35.85 43.01
N THR A 105 -4.82 -35.15 43.63
CA THR A 105 -4.16 -33.97 43.06
C THR A 105 -3.39 -34.35 41.81
N LEU A 106 -2.55 -35.38 41.86
CA LEU A 106 -1.80 -35.87 40.69
C LEU A 106 -2.71 -36.27 39.53
N ALA A 107 -3.75 -37.07 39.81
CA ALA A 107 -4.70 -37.48 38.79
C ALA A 107 -5.42 -36.28 38.16
N THR A 108 -5.89 -35.34 38.98
CA THR A 108 -6.57 -34.13 38.50
C THR A 108 -5.64 -33.27 37.64
N LEU A 109 -4.41 -33.03 38.11
CA LEU A 109 -3.43 -32.24 37.37
C LEU A 109 -3.05 -32.88 36.04
N SER A 110 -2.89 -34.20 36.00
CA SER A 110 -2.62 -34.92 34.75
C SER A 110 -3.72 -34.69 33.70
N TYR A 111 -5.00 -34.72 34.11
CA TYR A 111 -6.11 -34.45 33.19
C TYR A 111 -6.14 -33.00 32.73
N LEU A 112 -5.97 -32.07 33.65
CA LEU A 112 -5.97 -30.64 33.35
C LEU A 112 -4.82 -30.30 32.40
N PHE A 113 -3.60 -30.74 32.70
CA PHE A 113 -2.43 -30.44 31.87
C PHE A 113 -2.53 -31.07 30.48
N ASN A 114 -3.10 -32.27 30.36
CA ASN A 114 -3.39 -32.86 29.05
C ASN A 114 -4.39 -32.01 28.26
N HIS A 115 -5.47 -31.55 28.90
CA HIS A 115 -6.45 -30.66 28.27
C HIS A 115 -5.81 -29.31 27.85
N LEU A 116 -4.95 -28.73 28.68
CA LEU A 116 -4.23 -27.49 28.33
C LEU A 116 -3.25 -27.69 27.17
N ALA A 117 -2.54 -28.83 27.13
CA ALA A 117 -1.68 -29.16 26.00
C ALA A 117 -2.50 -29.23 24.70
N TYR A 118 -3.64 -29.93 24.72
CA TYR A 118 -4.56 -29.97 23.59
C TYR A 118 -5.04 -28.56 23.20
N TYR A 119 -5.48 -27.75 24.17
CA TYR A 119 -5.95 -26.38 23.90
C TYR A 119 -4.86 -25.51 23.27
N LYS A 120 -3.61 -25.58 23.75
CA LYS A 120 -2.51 -24.81 23.16
C LYS A 120 -2.21 -25.24 21.72
N VAL A 121 -2.21 -26.54 21.44
CA VAL A 121 -2.03 -27.07 20.09
C VAL A 121 -3.19 -26.65 19.19
N PHE A 122 -4.43 -26.78 19.66
CA PHE A 122 -5.63 -26.38 18.92
C PHE A 122 -5.63 -24.87 18.63
N LYS A 123 -5.35 -24.03 19.63
CA LYS A 123 -5.25 -22.59 19.47
C LYS A 123 -4.19 -22.21 18.44
N LYS A 124 -3.01 -22.84 18.47
CA LYS A 124 -1.93 -22.55 17.52
C LYS A 124 -2.20 -23.09 16.11
N LYS A 125 -2.64 -24.34 15.99
CA LYS A 125 -2.74 -25.05 14.69
C LYS A 125 -4.08 -24.86 13.99
N VAL A 126 -5.14 -24.54 14.72
CA VAL A 126 -6.50 -24.40 14.16
C VAL A 126 -6.95 -22.95 14.22
N LEU A 127 -6.96 -22.33 15.41
CA LEU A 127 -7.45 -20.95 15.54
C LEU A 127 -6.50 -19.93 14.90
N GLY A 128 -5.18 -20.09 15.06
CA GLY A 128 -4.17 -19.20 14.46
C GLY A 128 -4.34 -19.00 12.95
N PRO A 129 -4.32 -20.08 12.15
CA PRO A 129 -4.52 -19.97 10.69
C PRO A 129 -5.88 -19.37 10.30
N VAL A 130 -6.93 -19.66 11.07
CA VAL A 130 -8.26 -19.08 10.81
C VAL A 130 -8.27 -17.58 11.08
N GLU A 131 -7.65 -17.12 12.17
CA GLU A 131 -7.50 -15.69 12.48
C GLU A 131 -6.68 -14.98 11.40
N GLU A 132 -5.60 -15.59 10.91
CA GLU A 132 -4.77 -15.06 9.81
C GLU A 132 -5.56 -14.98 8.49
N ALA A 133 -6.32 -16.03 8.15
CA ALA A 133 -7.16 -16.06 6.96
C ALA A 133 -8.25 -14.98 7.01
N ILE A 134 -8.87 -14.76 8.17
CA ILE A 134 -9.86 -13.69 8.37
C ILE A 134 -9.21 -12.32 8.17
N LYS A 135 -8.04 -12.07 8.77
CA LYS A 135 -7.31 -10.80 8.59
C LYS A 135 -6.95 -10.56 7.13
N LEU A 136 -6.50 -11.60 6.41
CA LEU A 136 -6.18 -11.50 4.99
C LEU A 136 -7.44 -11.19 4.16
N LYS A 137 -8.55 -11.89 4.43
CA LYS A 137 -9.84 -11.64 3.75
C LYS A 137 -10.31 -10.20 3.96
N ASP A 138 -10.20 -9.69 5.17
CA ASP A 138 -10.62 -8.32 5.50
C ASP A 138 -9.73 -7.28 4.80
N SER A 139 -8.41 -7.52 4.76
CA SER A 139 -7.45 -6.69 4.01
C SER A 139 -7.75 -6.66 2.51
N LEU A 140 -7.93 -7.83 1.89
CA LEU A 140 -8.26 -7.94 0.46
C LEU A 140 -9.61 -7.29 0.15
N THR A 141 -10.61 -7.45 1.03
CA THR A 141 -11.92 -6.81 0.87
C THR A 141 -11.79 -5.28 0.91
N ALA A 142 -10.93 -4.74 1.77
CA ALA A 142 -10.67 -3.30 1.82
C ALA A 142 -9.96 -2.80 0.54
N GLU A 143 -8.99 -3.55 0.04
CA GLU A 143 -8.28 -3.22 -1.20
C GLU A 143 -9.21 -3.25 -2.42
N VAL A 144 -10.04 -4.30 -2.54
CA VAL A 144 -11.04 -4.41 -3.62
C VAL A 144 -11.99 -3.22 -3.57
N LYS A 145 -12.50 -2.84 -2.39
CA LYS A 145 -13.36 -1.65 -2.26
C LYS A 145 -12.65 -0.37 -2.70
N ALA A 146 -11.39 -0.17 -2.31
CA ALA A 146 -10.62 0.99 -2.70
C ALA A 146 -10.38 1.05 -4.23
N LYS A 147 -10.03 -0.08 -4.84
CA LYS A 147 -9.82 -0.17 -6.30
C LYS A 147 -11.11 0.04 -7.09
N SER A 148 -12.23 -0.52 -6.63
CA SER A 148 -13.53 -0.29 -7.25
C SER A 148 -13.93 1.18 -7.22
N GLN A 149 -13.70 1.88 -6.10
CA GLN A 149 -13.96 3.32 -6.01
C GLN A 149 -13.06 4.14 -6.94
N GLN A 150 -11.77 3.81 -7.04
CA GLN A 150 -10.85 4.46 -7.98
C GLN A 150 -11.30 4.26 -9.44
N LEU A 151 -11.74 3.05 -9.79
CA LEU A 151 -12.19 2.72 -11.13
C LEU A 151 -13.49 3.47 -11.48
N GLU A 152 -14.42 3.57 -10.53
CA GLU A 152 -15.66 4.35 -10.69
C GLU A 152 -15.36 5.84 -10.90
N GLN A 153 -14.44 6.42 -10.13
CA GLN A 153 -13.98 7.81 -10.34
C GLN A 153 -13.32 8.00 -11.71
N CYS A 154 -12.49 7.05 -12.15
CA CYS A 154 -11.85 7.11 -13.46
C CYS A 154 -12.87 6.99 -14.59
N SER A 155 -13.87 6.12 -14.45
CA SER A 155 -14.98 5.98 -15.39
C SER A 155 -15.77 7.28 -15.51
N GLN A 156 -16.10 7.92 -14.39
CA GLN A 156 -16.80 9.20 -14.41
C GLN A 156 -15.98 10.30 -15.09
N LYS A 157 -14.69 10.43 -14.75
CA LYS A 157 -13.79 11.39 -15.43
C LYS A 157 -13.69 11.14 -16.93
N THR A 158 -13.68 9.87 -17.35
CA THR A 158 -13.63 9.50 -18.76
C THR A 158 -14.90 9.95 -19.49
N LYS A 159 -16.08 9.73 -18.89
CA LYS A 159 -17.36 10.22 -19.42
C LYS A 159 -17.39 11.75 -19.53
N ASP A 160 -16.91 12.45 -18.50
CA ASP A 160 -16.87 13.92 -18.50
C ASP A 160 -15.92 14.45 -19.60
N CYS A 161 -14.77 13.80 -19.79
CA CYS A 161 -13.85 14.11 -20.89
C CYS A 161 -14.48 13.86 -22.26
N GLU A 162 -15.20 12.75 -22.43
CA GLU A 162 -15.88 12.42 -23.68
C GLU A 162 -16.96 13.45 -24.03
N VAL A 163 -17.75 13.90 -23.04
CA VAL A 163 -18.71 14.99 -23.20
C VAL A 163 -18.01 16.29 -23.61
N ALA A 164 -16.89 16.64 -22.98
CA ALA A 164 -16.11 17.83 -23.32
C ALA A 164 -15.53 17.76 -24.75
N ILE A 165 -14.99 16.61 -25.15
CA ILE A 165 -14.47 16.38 -26.50
C ILE A 165 -15.59 16.54 -27.54
N ASN A 166 -16.76 15.96 -27.29
CA ASN A 166 -17.90 16.08 -28.20
C ASN A 166 -18.38 17.52 -28.34
N LYS A 167 -18.37 18.30 -27.25
CA LYS A 167 -18.67 19.73 -27.28
C LYS A 167 -17.64 20.51 -28.11
N LEU A 168 -16.34 20.29 -27.86
CA LEU A 168 -15.28 20.95 -28.62
C LEU A 168 -15.32 20.60 -30.11
N LYS A 169 -15.63 19.35 -30.47
CA LYS A 169 -15.81 18.95 -31.87
C LYS A 169 -16.96 19.73 -32.53
N LYS A 170 -18.07 19.92 -31.82
CA LYS A 170 -19.21 20.70 -32.32
C LYS A 170 -18.83 22.18 -32.48
N ASP A 171 -18.18 22.77 -31.48
CA ASP A 171 -17.73 24.17 -31.52
C ASP A 171 -16.72 24.40 -32.67
N LEU A 172 -15.84 23.42 -32.93
CA LEU A 172 -14.90 23.44 -34.05
C LEU A 172 -15.63 23.40 -35.41
N GLN A 173 -16.63 22.53 -35.56
CA GLN A 173 -17.45 22.49 -36.78
C GLN A 173 -18.21 23.80 -37.01
N ASP A 174 -18.84 24.35 -35.96
CA ASP A 174 -19.58 25.61 -36.04
C ASP A 174 -18.68 26.80 -36.38
N THR A 175 -17.49 26.86 -35.80
CA THR A 175 -16.50 27.90 -36.13
C THR A 175 -15.94 27.76 -37.54
N GLN A 176 -15.67 26.53 -37.99
CA GLN A 176 -15.23 26.27 -39.36
C GLN A 176 -16.31 26.63 -40.39
N ALA A 177 -17.58 26.36 -40.09
CA ALA A 177 -18.71 26.77 -40.91
C ALA A 177 -18.85 28.30 -41.01
N LYS A 178 -18.54 29.05 -39.95
CA LYS A 178 -18.51 30.53 -39.96
C LYS A 178 -17.28 31.10 -40.68
N LEU A 179 -16.16 30.40 -40.67
CA LEU A 179 -14.91 30.86 -41.30
C LEU A 179 -14.97 30.79 -42.83
N LEU A 180 -15.65 29.79 -43.40
CA LEU A 180 -15.85 29.65 -44.85
C LEU A 180 -16.44 30.89 -45.54
N PRO A 181 -17.58 31.47 -45.10
CA PRO A 181 -18.14 32.67 -45.73
C PRO A 181 -17.28 33.91 -45.50
N LEU A 182 -16.62 34.04 -44.33
CA LEU A 182 -15.67 35.13 -44.06
C LEU A 182 -14.47 35.08 -45.01
N LYS A 183 -13.92 33.88 -45.28
CA LYS A 183 -12.82 33.69 -46.22
C LYS A 183 -13.24 34.05 -47.64
N LYS A 184 -14.45 33.68 -48.05
CA LYS A 184 -15.02 34.07 -49.34
C LYS A 184 -15.19 35.59 -49.45
N SER A 185 -15.73 36.23 -48.41
CA SER A 185 -15.87 37.69 -48.34
C SER A 185 -14.52 38.41 -48.39
N CYS A 186 -13.48 37.89 -47.74
CA CYS A 186 -12.12 38.45 -47.83
C CYS A 186 -11.58 38.38 -49.25
N SER A 187 -11.72 37.22 -49.93
CA SER A 187 -11.29 37.10 -51.33
C SER A 187 -12.06 38.01 -52.28
N GLU A 188 -13.35 38.24 -52.02
CA GLU A 188 -14.15 39.20 -52.79
C GLU A 188 -13.65 40.64 -52.55
N HIS A 189 -13.31 41.00 -51.30
CA HIS A 189 -12.74 42.30 -50.98
C HIS A 189 -11.35 42.51 -51.57
N GLU A 190 -10.48 41.50 -51.56
CA GLU A 190 -9.17 41.54 -52.24
C GLU A 190 -9.31 41.81 -53.74
N ASN A 191 -10.22 41.09 -54.42
CA ASN A 191 -10.47 41.32 -55.84
C ASN A 191 -10.99 42.75 -56.12
N THR A 192 -11.84 43.29 -55.24
CA THR A 192 -12.31 44.68 -55.37
C THR A 192 -11.20 45.69 -55.12
N LEU A 193 -10.27 45.40 -54.21
CA LEU A 193 -9.12 46.26 -53.92
C LEU A 193 -8.20 46.35 -55.14
N GLU A 194 -7.86 45.20 -55.74
CA GLU A 194 -7.06 45.16 -56.98
C GLU A 194 -7.70 45.97 -58.11
N LEU A 195 -9.04 45.90 -58.25
CA LEU A 195 -9.76 46.68 -59.25
C LEU A 195 -9.65 48.19 -59.00
N ILE A 196 -9.77 48.62 -57.73
CA ILE A 196 -9.64 50.03 -57.34
C ILE A 196 -8.20 50.51 -57.59
N GLU A 197 -7.19 49.70 -57.25
CA GLU A 197 -5.78 50.02 -57.51
C GLU A 197 -5.50 50.18 -59.01
N GLN A 198 -6.08 49.33 -59.85
CA GLN A 198 -5.99 49.47 -61.31
C GLN A 198 -6.62 50.79 -61.80
N GLN A 199 -7.83 51.11 -61.32
CA GLN A 199 -8.52 52.37 -61.66
C GLN A 199 -7.73 53.60 -61.19
N GLN A 200 -7.15 53.56 -60.01
CA GLN A 200 -6.29 54.62 -59.49
C GLN A 200 -5.06 54.81 -60.38
N SER A 201 -4.39 53.72 -60.77
CA SER A 201 -3.24 53.81 -61.69
C SER A 201 -3.60 54.43 -63.05
N GLU A 202 -4.83 54.20 -63.52
CA GLU A 202 -5.33 54.75 -64.78
C GLU A 202 -5.66 56.25 -64.64
N LEU A 203 -6.26 56.65 -63.51
CA LEU A 203 -6.51 58.04 -63.18
C LEU A 203 -5.21 58.83 -63.00
N ASP A 204 -4.21 58.28 -62.33
CA ASP A 204 -2.90 58.92 -62.18
C ASP A 204 -2.20 59.12 -63.53
N LYS A 205 -2.31 58.15 -64.45
CA LYS A 205 -1.83 58.30 -65.83
C LYS A 205 -2.58 59.41 -66.58
N ARG A 206 -3.89 59.52 -66.40
CA ARG A 206 -4.70 60.61 -66.97
C ARG A 206 -4.29 61.95 -66.38
N ILE A 207 -4.16 62.05 -65.06
CA ILE A 207 -3.71 63.27 -64.37
C ILE A 207 -2.34 63.70 -64.89
N GLY A 208 -1.37 62.79 -64.98
CA GLY A 208 -0.06 63.10 -65.57
C GLY A 208 -0.14 63.56 -67.04
N HIS A 209 -1.09 63.05 -67.83
CA HIS A 209 -1.36 63.53 -69.18
C HIS A 209 -1.96 64.94 -69.20
N TRP A 210 -2.90 65.25 -68.29
CA TRP A 210 -3.49 66.59 -68.15
C TRP A 210 -2.48 67.61 -67.62
N GLU A 211 -1.59 67.21 -66.69
CA GLU A 211 -0.50 68.03 -66.19
C GLU A 211 0.54 68.34 -67.27
N GLN A 212 0.74 67.45 -68.25
CA GLN A 212 1.60 67.70 -69.43
C GLN A 212 0.95 68.60 -70.50
N LEU A 213 -0.37 68.83 -70.45
CA LEU A 213 -1.13 69.69 -71.37
C LEU A 213 -1.25 71.14 -70.88
N VAL A 214 -0.73 71.47 -69.70
CA VAL A 214 -0.85 72.80 -69.10
C VAL A 214 0.52 73.48 -69.02
N VAL A 215 0.79 74.41 -69.94
CA VAL A 215 1.69 75.61 -69.90
C VAL A 215 1.54 76.30 -71.28
N GLU A 216 1.44 77.62 -71.53
CA GLU A 216 1.74 78.85 -70.78
C GLU A 216 0.79 79.97 -71.28
N ASP A 217 0.07 80.63 -70.36
CA ASP A 217 -0.90 81.68 -70.70
C ASP A 217 -0.20 83.04 -70.85
N SER A 218 0.42 83.24 -72.01
CA SER A 218 1.17 84.44 -72.42
C SER A 218 0.30 85.69 -72.65
N GLN A 219 -1.00 85.64 -72.31
CA GLN A 219 -1.93 86.78 -72.35
C GLN A 219 -2.33 87.29 -70.94
N VAL A 220 -1.84 86.69 -69.86
CA VAL A 220 -2.09 87.11 -68.46
C VAL A 220 -1.04 88.11 -67.95
N THR A 221 0.12 88.18 -68.59
CA THR A 221 1.22 89.09 -68.25
C THR A 221 0.91 90.55 -68.60
N GLU A 222 0.10 90.82 -69.62
CA GLU A 222 -0.29 92.17 -70.07
C GLU A 222 -1.39 92.81 -69.19
N LEU A 223 -2.24 91.98 -68.57
CA LEU A 223 -3.25 92.42 -67.60
C LEU A 223 -2.67 92.68 -66.19
N ARG A 224 -1.48 92.13 -65.88
CA ARG A 224 -0.79 92.33 -64.58
C ARG A 224 -0.17 93.72 -64.42
N GLU A 225 0.16 94.44 -65.49
CA GLU A 225 0.72 95.80 -65.39
C GLU A 225 -0.35 96.85 -65.02
N LYS A 226 -1.59 96.70 -65.49
CA LYS A 226 -2.70 97.61 -65.17
C LYS A 226 -3.26 97.42 -63.76
N ILE A 227 -3.05 96.25 -63.15
CA ILE A 227 -3.49 95.92 -61.79
C ILE A 227 -2.49 96.42 -60.72
N LYS A 228 -1.20 96.57 -61.04
CA LYS A 228 -0.15 97.06 -60.12
C LYS A 228 -0.39 98.48 -59.59
N SER A 229 -1.09 99.33 -60.35
CA SER A 229 -1.42 100.70 -59.94
C SER A 229 -2.57 100.81 -58.95
N ALA A 230 -3.46 99.81 -58.88
CA ALA A 230 -4.64 99.81 -58.02
C ALA A 230 -4.51 98.90 -56.79
N SER A 231 -3.46 98.06 -56.74
CA SER A 231 -3.26 97.02 -55.70
C SER A 231 -2.52 97.49 -54.45
N SER A 232 -1.76 98.60 -54.51
CA SER A 232 -0.93 99.06 -53.39
C SER A 232 -1.71 99.53 -52.16
N HIS A 233 -2.99 99.86 -52.30
CA HIS A 233 -3.85 100.25 -51.17
C HIS A 233 -4.78 99.13 -50.66
N VAL A 234 -4.95 98.06 -51.45
CA VAL A 234 -5.76 96.89 -51.08
C VAL A 234 -4.89 95.77 -50.46
N GLU A 235 -3.62 95.67 -50.83
CA GLU A 235 -2.69 94.68 -50.27
C GLU A 235 -2.37 94.90 -48.79
N SER A 236 -2.33 96.15 -48.30
CA SER A 236 -2.10 96.43 -46.88
C SER A 236 -3.23 95.89 -45.99
N CYS A 237 -4.48 96.00 -46.43
CA CYS A 237 -5.64 95.51 -45.67
C CYS A 237 -5.90 94.00 -45.90
N LYS A 238 -5.51 93.43 -47.06
CA LYS A 238 -5.64 91.98 -47.32
C LYS A 238 -4.54 91.15 -46.66
N ALA A 239 -3.32 91.66 -46.49
CA ALA A 239 -2.24 90.93 -45.81
C ALA A 239 -2.55 90.70 -44.32
N GLU A 240 -3.14 91.69 -43.62
CA GLU A 240 -3.62 91.52 -42.24
C GLU A 240 -4.81 90.56 -42.14
N LEU A 241 -5.72 90.58 -43.12
CA LEU A 241 -6.92 89.73 -43.10
C LEU A 241 -6.62 88.27 -43.51
N ALA A 242 -5.64 88.05 -44.41
CA ALA A 242 -5.15 86.72 -44.79
C ALA A 242 -4.28 86.09 -43.71
N SER A 243 -3.43 86.87 -43.05
CA SER A 243 -2.68 86.46 -41.85
C SER A 243 -3.63 86.02 -40.74
N LYS A 244 -4.65 86.82 -40.43
CA LYS A 244 -5.67 86.41 -39.44
C LYS A 244 -6.49 85.21 -39.90
N LYS A 245 -6.92 85.10 -41.17
CA LYS A 245 -7.65 83.90 -41.66
C LYS A 245 -6.81 82.62 -41.63
N GLN A 246 -5.51 82.71 -41.94
CA GLN A 246 -4.60 81.56 -41.84
C GLN A 246 -4.42 81.14 -40.39
N VAL A 247 -4.17 82.09 -39.48
CA VAL A 247 -4.08 81.83 -38.04
C VAL A 247 -5.39 81.27 -37.48
N THR A 248 -6.56 81.75 -37.88
CA THR A 248 -7.85 81.22 -37.41
C THR A 248 -8.15 79.83 -38.00
N ASN A 249 -7.73 79.54 -39.23
CA ASN A 249 -7.85 78.19 -39.81
C ASN A 249 -6.87 77.20 -39.19
N GLU A 250 -5.65 77.63 -38.85
CA GLU A 250 -4.67 76.83 -38.10
C GLU A 250 -5.18 76.51 -36.70
N HIS A 251 -5.71 77.52 -35.99
CA HIS A 251 -6.34 77.33 -34.67
C HIS A 251 -7.59 76.46 -34.75
N ARG A 252 -8.43 76.61 -35.78
CA ARG A 252 -9.60 75.75 -35.99
C ARG A 252 -9.19 74.30 -36.28
N ARG A 253 -8.17 74.07 -37.10
CA ARG A 253 -7.64 72.73 -37.39
C ARG A 253 -6.96 72.12 -36.16
N MET A 254 -6.28 72.92 -35.34
CA MET A 254 -5.75 72.50 -34.04
C MET A 254 -6.85 72.18 -33.03
N ILE A 255 -7.93 72.96 -32.98
CA ILE A 255 -9.09 72.70 -32.10
C ILE A 255 -9.84 71.44 -32.56
N GLU A 256 -10.06 71.26 -33.86
CA GLU A 256 -10.67 70.05 -34.45
C GLU A 256 -9.81 68.81 -34.17
N ASN A 257 -8.48 68.90 -34.35
CA ASN A 257 -7.57 67.81 -33.97
C ASN A 257 -7.57 67.57 -32.45
N SER A 258 -7.58 68.62 -31.63
CA SER A 258 -7.59 68.48 -30.17
C SER A 258 -8.92 67.89 -29.66
N GLN A 259 -10.04 68.20 -30.31
CA GLN A 259 -11.34 67.60 -30.04
C GLN A 259 -11.41 66.14 -30.53
N HIS A 260 -10.79 65.82 -31.66
CA HIS A 260 -10.66 64.44 -32.14
C HIS A 260 -9.74 63.60 -31.23
N ILE A 261 -8.67 64.20 -30.70
CA ILE A 261 -7.78 63.56 -29.71
C ILE A 261 -8.50 63.40 -28.37
N ALA A 262 -9.25 64.39 -27.91
CA ALA A 262 -10.04 64.29 -26.68
C ALA A 262 -11.12 63.21 -26.77
N THR A 263 -11.85 63.13 -27.89
CA THR A 263 -12.84 62.05 -28.11
C THR A 263 -12.20 60.68 -28.31
N ALA A 264 -11.00 60.59 -28.90
CA ALA A 264 -10.25 59.35 -28.97
C ALA A 264 -9.72 58.91 -27.58
N LEU A 265 -9.29 59.86 -26.75
CA LEU A 265 -8.90 59.64 -25.36
C LEU A 265 -10.10 59.22 -24.49
N GLU A 266 -11.26 59.86 -24.62
CA GLU A 266 -12.48 59.44 -23.92
C GLU A 266 -12.93 58.04 -24.34
N LYS A 267 -12.84 57.70 -25.63
CA LYS A 267 -13.10 56.34 -26.13
C LYS A 267 -12.07 55.33 -25.63
N ALA A 268 -10.79 55.67 -25.59
CA ALA A 268 -9.73 54.80 -25.05
C ALA A 268 -9.86 54.60 -23.54
N THR A 269 -10.26 55.65 -22.80
CA THR A 269 -10.51 55.62 -21.36
C THR A 269 -11.79 54.84 -21.03
N ALA A 270 -12.80 54.86 -21.91
CA ALA A 270 -13.99 54.02 -21.80
C ALA A 270 -13.74 52.53 -22.15
N VAL A 271 -12.72 52.23 -22.95
CA VAL A 271 -12.30 50.86 -23.32
C VAL A 271 -11.33 50.26 -22.29
N LEU A 272 -10.53 51.09 -21.60
CA LEU A 272 -9.76 50.70 -20.42
C LEU A 272 -10.69 50.63 -19.20
N SER A 273 -11.38 49.50 -19.04
CA SER A 273 -12.15 49.26 -17.83
C SER A 273 -11.23 49.28 -16.61
N GLN A 274 -11.64 49.99 -15.56
CA GLN A 274 -10.97 50.01 -14.25
C GLN A 274 -10.62 48.59 -13.76
N CYS A 275 -11.47 47.60 -14.10
CA CYS A 275 -11.22 46.17 -13.86
C CYS A 275 -9.87 45.68 -14.39
N LYS A 276 -9.44 46.02 -15.61
CA LYS A 276 -8.19 45.49 -16.17
C LYS A 276 -6.94 46.05 -15.49
N VAL A 277 -7.03 47.27 -14.96
CA VAL A 277 -5.94 47.90 -14.20
C VAL A 277 -5.85 47.29 -12.80
N ASP A 278 -6.99 46.96 -12.19
CA ASP A 278 -7.03 46.28 -10.90
C ASP A 278 -6.60 44.80 -11.01
N ASP A 279 -7.01 44.09 -12.07
CA ASP A 279 -6.55 42.73 -12.39
C ASP A 279 -5.02 42.67 -12.59
N TYR A 280 -4.44 43.70 -13.21
CA TYR A 280 -2.99 43.81 -13.38
C TYR A 280 -2.27 44.05 -12.04
N LYS A 281 -2.83 44.88 -11.15
CA LYS A 281 -2.29 45.09 -9.79
C LYS A 281 -2.41 43.84 -8.92
N GLU A 282 -3.51 43.10 -9.04
CA GLU A 282 -3.72 41.81 -8.37
C GLU A 282 -2.69 40.79 -8.85
N SER A 283 -2.48 40.71 -10.17
CA SER A 283 -1.49 39.81 -10.80
C SER A 283 -0.06 40.16 -10.37
N LEU A 284 0.27 41.45 -10.24
CA LEU A 284 1.58 41.91 -9.76
C LEU A 284 1.82 41.50 -8.29
N LYS A 285 0.81 41.63 -7.42
CA LYS A 285 0.89 41.16 -6.03
C LYS A 285 1.05 39.65 -5.93
N GLN A 286 0.36 38.89 -6.79
CA GLN A 286 0.51 37.44 -6.86
C GLN A 286 1.92 37.05 -7.31
N LEU A 287 2.50 37.75 -8.28
CA LEU A 287 3.88 37.55 -8.73
C LEU A 287 4.90 37.79 -7.59
N GLU A 288 4.78 38.92 -6.89
CA GLU A 288 5.65 39.23 -5.74
C GLU A 288 5.50 38.22 -4.60
N ALA A 289 4.29 37.69 -4.36
CA ALA A 289 4.06 36.67 -3.35
C ALA A 289 4.74 35.34 -3.70
N VAL A 290 4.73 34.95 -4.99
CA VAL A 290 5.42 33.75 -5.48
C VAL A 290 6.94 33.94 -5.43
N GLU A 291 7.46 35.10 -5.81
CA GLU A 291 8.90 35.41 -5.72
C GLU A 291 9.43 35.34 -4.29
N LYS A 292 8.63 35.77 -3.30
CA LYS A 292 8.98 35.62 -1.87
C LYS A 292 9.03 34.17 -1.39
N GLN A 293 8.28 33.26 -2.02
CA GLN A 293 8.28 31.83 -1.67
C GLN A 293 9.35 31.01 -2.40
N LEU A 294 9.89 31.56 -3.50
CA LEU A 294 10.89 30.90 -4.35
C LEU A 294 12.15 30.44 -3.61
N PRO A 295 12.73 31.21 -2.65
CA PRO A 295 13.89 30.76 -1.88
C PRO A 295 13.58 29.53 -1.01
N THR A 296 12.40 29.52 -0.37
CA THR A 296 11.95 28.40 0.47
C THR A 296 11.75 27.14 -0.35
N TRP A 297 11.14 27.25 -1.54
CA TRP A 297 10.98 26.12 -2.45
C TRP A 297 12.32 25.60 -2.97
N LYS A 298 13.28 26.48 -3.25
CA LYS A 298 14.64 26.09 -3.68
C LYS A 298 15.39 25.32 -2.59
N VAL A 299 15.29 25.75 -1.33
CA VAL A 299 15.87 25.04 -0.17
C VAL A 299 15.20 23.68 0.03
N ASN A 300 13.86 23.63 -0.04
CA ASN A 300 13.12 22.37 0.08
C ASN A 300 13.46 21.39 -1.04
N TYR A 301 13.62 21.88 -2.27
CA TYR A 301 14.01 21.06 -3.42
C TYR A 301 15.43 20.50 -3.27
N GLN A 302 16.40 21.31 -2.81
CA GLN A 302 17.76 20.84 -2.53
C GLN A 302 17.78 19.79 -1.41
N LYS A 303 16.99 19.97 -0.35
CA LYS A 303 16.87 18.97 0.71
C LYS A 303 16.29 17.66 0.19
N LEU A 304 15.25 17.74 -0.66
CA LEU A 304 14.63 16.56 -1.25
C LEU A 304 15.60 15.78 -2.17
N LEU A 305 16.47 16.49 -2.89
CA LEU A 305 17.54 15.90 -3.70
C LEU A 305 18.56 15.16 -2.83
N GLN A 306 19.00 15.76 -1.71
CA GLN A 306 19.93 15.11 -0.78
C GLN A 306 19.32 13.86 -0.14
N ASP A 307 18.04 13.92 0.26
CA ASP A 307 17.32 12.77 0.83
C ASP A 307 17.15 11.65 -0.21
N ALA A 308 16.92 11.99 -1.48
CA ALA A 308 16.84 11.01 -2.57
C ALA A 308 18.19 10.33 -2.85
N GLU A 309 19.28 11.09 -2.84
CA GLU A 309 20.65 10.57 -2.98
C GLU A 309 21.01 9.61 -1.84
N ALA A 310 20.68 9.97 -0.60
CA ALA A 310 20.91 9.13 0.58
C ALA A 310 20.13 7.81 0.49
N LYS A 311 18.84 7.86 0.14
CA LYS A 311 18.03 6.65 -0.05
C LYS A 311 18.54 5.75 -1.17
N LYS A 312 19.08 6.34 -2.24
CA LYS A 312 19.69 5.57 -3.33
C LYS A 312 20.93 4.81 -2.84
N GLN A 313 21.76 5.42 -2.01
CA GLN A 313 22.92 4.76 -1.42
C GLN A 313 22.52 3.64 -0.43
N GLU A 314 21.50 3.86 0.40
CA GLU A 314 20.95 2.83 1.29
C GLU A 314 20.42 1.61 0.51
N LEU A 315 19.75 1.86 -0.61
CA LEU A 315 19.18 0.81 -1.46
C LEU A 315 20.29 -0.07 -2.06
N VAL A 316 21.36 0.53 -2.57
CA VAL A 316 22.53 -0.20 -3.08
C VAL A 316 23.18 -1.07 -2.00
N LEU A 317 23.32 -0.56 -0.77
CA LEU A 317 23.86 -1.36 0.35
C LEU A 317 22.93 -2.52 0.74
N CYS A 318 21.62 -2.32 0.67
CA CYS A 318 20.64 -3.39 0.91
C CYS A 318 20.70 -4.46 -0.18
N GLU A 319 20.81 -4.08 -1.45
CA GLU A 319 20.98 -5.01 -2.57
C GLU A 319 22.23 -5.86 -2.38
N GLN A 320 23.38 -5.26 -2.05
CA GLN A 320 24.62 -5.99 -1.79
C GLN A 320 24.48 -7.02 -0.67
N ARG A 321 23.87 -6.63 0.47
CA ARG A 321 23.63 -7.56 1.59
C ARG A 321 22.69 -8.70 1.23
N TYR A 322 21.70 -8.44 0.39
CA TYR A 322 20.79 -9.46 -0.09
C TYR A 322 21.53 -10.47 -0.98
N GLU A 323 22.38 -9.97 -1.87
CA GLU A 323 23.18 -10.79 -2.79
C GLU A 323 24.19 -11.67 -2.03
N GLU A 324 24.88 -11.13 -1.03
CA GLU A 324 25.77 -11.88 -0.13
C GLU A 324 25.02 -13.01 0.59
N ARG A 325 23.85 -12.70 1.18
CA ARG A 325 23.03 -13.71 1.88
C ARG A 325 22.48 -14.77 0.92
N ASN A 326 22.18 -14.41 -0.32
CA ASN A 326 21.74 -15.38 -1.32
C ASN A 326 22.87 -16.34 -1.70
N GLN A 327 24.09 -15.85 -1.86
CA GLN A 327 25.28 -16.69 -2.11
C GLN A 327 25.57 -17.63 -0.93
N GLU A 328 25.43 -17.17 0.31
CA GLU A 328 25.55 -18.02 1.50
C GLU A 328 24.52 -19.16 1.50
N ASN A 329 23.25 -18.83 1.22
CA ASN A 329 22.17 -19.82 1.14
C ASN A 329 22.40 -20.84 0.00
N ASP A 330 22.87 -20.39 -1.16
CA ASP A 330 23.16 -21.27 -2.29
C ASP A 330 24.30 -22.25 -1.94
N ALA A 331 25.34 -21.76 -1.25
CA ALA A 331 26.44 -22.60 -0.76
C ALA A 331 25.96 -23.62 0.29
N GLU A 332 25.08 -23.23 1.20
CA GLU A 332 24.49 -24.12 2.21
C GLU A 332 23.57 -25.18 1.57
N ASN A 333 22.73 -24.78 0.62
CA ASN A 333 21.87 -25.69 -0.14
C ASN A 333 22.69 -26.73 -0.90
N HIS A 334 23.80 -26.33 -1.53
CA HIS A 334 24.68 -27.28 -2.20
C HIS A 334 25.32 -28.29 -1.24
N LYS A 335 25.69 -27.86 -0.02
CA LYS A 335 26.20 -28.78 1.01
C LYS A 335 25.12 -29.80 1.43
N LEU A 336 23.92 -29.33 1.76
CA LEU A 336 22.80 -30.19 2.15
C LEU A 336 22.40 -31.17 1.05
N GLN A 337 22.41 -30.74 -0.21
CA GLN A 337 22.14 -31.64 -1.34
C GLN A 337 23.19 -32.76 -1.46
N ASN A 338 24.46 -32.47 -1.21
CA ASN A 338 25.52 -33.48 -1.23
C ASN A 338 25.37 -34.47 -0.06
N GLU A 339 25.06 -33.98 1.14
CA GLU A 339 24.77 -34.83 2.30
C GLU A 339 23.55 -35.74 2.05
N LEU A 340 22.49 -35.21 1.43
CA LEU A 340 21.31 -36.00 1.05
C LEU A 340 21.64 -37.10 0.04
N LYS A 341 22.46 -36.80 -0.98
CA LYS A 341 22.91 -37.81 -1.94
C LYS A 341 23.70 -38.93 -1.26
N GLN A 342 24.59 -38.57 -0.32
CA GLN A 342 25.37 -39.55 0.43
C GLN A 342 24.46 -40.44 1.30
N LEU A 343 23.49 -39.84 2.01
CA LEU A 343 22.51 -40.58 2.79
C LEU A 343 21.65 -41.52 1.92
N GLN A 344 21.29 -41.11 0.70
CA GLN A 344 20.56 -41.98 -0.23
C GLN A 344 21.37 -43.22 -0.62
N VAL A 345 22.66 -43.06 -0.90
CA VAL A 345 23.56 -44.19 -1.18
C VAL A 345 23.65 -45.12 0.03
N ASP A 346 23.84 -44.57 1.23
CA ASP A 346 23.91 -45.37 2.47
C ASP A 346 22.62 -46.14 2.76
N VAL A 347 21.45 -45.55 2.48
CA VAL A 347 20.14 -46.21 2.64
C VAL A 347 20.00 -47.37 1.65
N GLU A 348 20.38 -47.17 0.39
CA GLU A 348 20.29 -48.22 -0.63
C GLU A 348 21.24 -49.40 -0.31
N ASP A 349 22.45 -49.10 0.17
CA ASP A 349 23.40 -50.12 0.61
C ASP A 349 22.89 -50.91 1.83
N ARG A 350 22.28 -50.22 2.81
CA ARG A 350 21.65 -50.88 3.97
C ARG A 350 20.46 -51.75 3.55
N LYS A 351 19.67 -51.30 2.57
CA LYS A 351 18.54 -52.05 2.04
C LYS A 351 18.99 -53.35 1.38
N LYS A 352 20.06 -53.31 0.56
CA LYS A 352 20.67 -54.52 -0.04
C LYS A 352 21.16 -55.49 1.03
N ARG A 353 21.87 -55.00 2.05
CA ARG A 353 22.35 -55.84 3.17
C ARG A 353 21.20 -56.49 3.94
N LEU A 354 20.09 -55.78 4.14
CA LEU A 354 18.90 -56.33 4.77
C LEU A 354 18.26 -57.43 3.91
N GLU A 355 18.23 -57.25 2.59
CA GLU A 355 17.73 -58.25 1.66
C GLU A 355 18.61 -59.52 1.66
N ASP A 356 19.93 -59.36 1.65
CA ASP A 356 20.89 -60.47 1.77
C ASP A 356 20.70 -61.24 3.10
N LEU A 357 20.57 -60.52 4.22
CA LEU A 357 20.33 -61.13 5.53
C LEU A 357 18.97 -61.85 5.58
N ASN A 358 17.93 -61.28 4.97
CA ASN A 358 16.62 -61.91 4.90
C ASN A 358 16.65 -63.20 4.08
N ASN A 359 17.36 -63.20 2.95
CA ASN A 359 17.58 -64.42 2.15
C ASN A 359 18.32 -65.49 2.96
N HIS A 360 19.34 -65.10 3.73
CA HIS A 360 20.07 -66.04 4.57
C HIS A 360 19.22 -66.61 5.72
N LEU A 361 18.31 -65.81 6.30
CA LEU A 361 17.34 -66.31 7.28
C LEU A 361 16.40 -67.35 6.67
N ILE A 362 15.90 -67.10 5.45
CA ILE A 362 15.06 -68.07 4.73
C ILE A 362 15.80 -69.39 4.49
N GLU A 363 17.08 -69.33 4.08
CA GLU A 363 17.92 -70.52 3.91
C GLU A 363 18.11 -71.30 5.23
N LEU A 364 18.34 -70.59 6.34
CA LEU A 364 18.50 -71.21 7.66
C LEU A 364 17.20 -71.85 8.15
N ASP A 365 16.06 -71.19 7.98
CA ASP A 365 14.75 -71.73 8.32
C ASP A 365 14.46 -73.00 7.53
N GLN A 366 14.81 -73.03 6.24
CA GLN A 366 14.66 -74.22 5.41
C GLN A 366 15.56 -75.38 5.88
N ARG A 367 16.82 -75.10 6.24
CA ARG A 367 17.71 -76.12 6.82
C ARG A 367 17.21 -76.64 8.16
N ASN A 368 16.71 -75.76 9.03
CA ASN A 368 16.14 -76.15 10.31
C ASN A 368 14.92 -77.07 10.08
N LEU A 369 14.05 -76.74 9.12
CA LEU A 369 12.92 -77.58 8.76
C LEU A 369 13.34 -78.97 8.27
N GLU A 370 14.35 -79.03 7.40
CA GLU A 370 14.93 -80.31 6.94
C GLU A 370 15.53 -81.11 8.10
N GLN A 371 16.21 -80.45 9.03
CA GLN A 371 16.79 -81.09 10.20
C GLN A 371 15.73 -81.61 11.17
N ASP A 372 14.65 -80.86 11.40
CA ASP A 372 13.50 -81.29 12.20
C ASP A 372 12.79 -82.49 11.56
N GLN A 373 12.65 -82.51 10.22
CA GLN A 373 12.12 -83.66 9.48
C GLN A 373 13.02 -84.89 9.64
N LEU A 374 14.34 -84.74 9.51
CA LEU A 374 15.29 -85.82 9.73
C LEU A 374 15.22 -86.34 11.17
N TYR A 375 15.11 -85.45 12.15
CA TYR A 375 14.96 -85.81 13.55
C TYR A 375 13.66 -86.58 13.80
N ALA A 376 12.54 -86.14 13.21
CA ALA A 376 11.26 -86.84 13.27
C ALA A 376 11.39 -88.27 12.70
N ILE A 377 11.95 -88.43 11.50
CA ILE A 377 12.19 -89.74 10.88
C ILE A 377 13.07 -90.63 11.78
N LEU A 378 14.18 -90.08 12.31
CA LEU A 378 15.09 -90.83 13.17
C LEU A 378 14.39 -91.28 14.46
N SER A 379 13.61 -90.39 15.09
CA SER A 379 12.86 -90.70 16.30
C SER A 379 11.77 -91.76 16.07
N GLU A 380 11.12 -91.75 14.90
CA GLU A 380 10.15 -92.76 14.49
C GLU A 380 10.83 -94.12 14.29
N GLN A 381 11.96 -94.16 13.58
CA GLN A 381 12.76 -95.39 13.41
C GLN A 381 13.28 -95.96 14.72
N ILE A 382 13.74 -95.09 15.64
CA ILE A 382 14.16 -95.50 16.99
C ILE A 382 12.97 -96.06 17.78
N HIS A 383 11.80 -95.44 17.67
CA HIS A 383 10.58 -95.92 18.30
C HIS A 383 10.17 -97.31 17.76
N GLU A 384 10.25 -97.52 16.44
CA GLU A 384 9.99 -98.82 15.80
C GLU A 384 10.99 -99.90 16.23
N ALA A 385 12.28 -99.56 16.37
CA ALA A 385 13.33 -100.51 16.72
C ALA A 385 13.36 -100.90 18.21
N LEU A 386 13.03 -99.98 19.12
CA LEU A 386 13.13 -100.17 20.58
C LEU A 386 11.78 -100.31 21.29
N GLY A 387 10.66 -100.08 20.60
CA GLY A 387 9.31 -100.14 21.17
C GLY A 387 9.08 -99.16 22.33
N GLN A 388 8.11 -99.48 23.21
CA GLN A 388 7.69 -98.62 24.33
C GLN A 388 8.77 -98.34 25.40
N ASN A 389 9.94 -98.98 25.34
CA ASN A 389 11.01 -98.80 26.33
C ASN A 389 11.98 -97.64 26.03
N TRP A 390 11.86 -96.98 24.88
CA TRP A 390 12.79 -95.92 24.46
C TRP A 390 12.75 -94.65 25.34
N GLN A 391 11.61 -94.28 25.91
CA GLN A 391 11.49 -93.07 26.73
C GLN A 391 11.89 -93.26 28.21
N MET A 392 12.29 -94.46 28.64
CA MET A 392 12.58 -94.75 30.06
C MET A 392 13.94 -94.21 30.56
N ASN A 393 14.83 -93.72 29.69
CA ASN A 393 16.17 -93.24 30.10
C ASN A 393 16.58 -91.91 29.43
N SER A 394 15.79 -90.86 29.60
CA SER A 394 16.22 -89.49 29.30
C SER A 394 15.65 -88.52 30.35
N THR A 395 16.41 -88.33 31.43
CA THR A 395 16.33 -87.14 32.31
C THR A 395 17.43 -86.19 31.92
#